data_AF-A0A924ZEC5-F1
#
_entry.id   AF-A0A924ZEC5-F1
#
_cell.length_a   1.000
_cell.length_b   1.000
_cell.length_c   1.000
_cell.angle_alpha   90.00
_cell.angle_beta   90.00
_cell.angle_gamma   90.00
#
_symmetry.space_group_name_H-M   'P 1'
#
loop_
_entity.id
_entity.type
_entity.pdbx_description
1 polymer ?
#
loop_
_entity_poly.entity_id
_entity_poly.type
_entity_poly.pdbx_seq_one_letter_code
_entity_poly.pdbx_strand_id
1 'polypeptide(L)' 'MAKRALITWGGWEGHQPDKVAALFAADLGEAGFEVQVTDSLACFDDAGALADL' A
#
# COMPACT_ATOMS: atom_id res chain seq x y z
N MET A 1 -7.90 -17.67 -2.21
CA MET A 1 -6.76 -16.73 -2.31
C MET A 1 -7.19 -15.45 -1.62
N ALA A 2 -6.34 -14.89 -0.74
CA ALA A 2 -6.58 -13.56 -0.18
C ALA A 2 -6.51 -12.53 -1.31
N LYS A 3 -7.32 -11.47 -1.25
CA LYS A 3 -7.20 -10.34 -2.20
C LYS A 3 -5.95 -9.53 -1.84
N ARG A 4 -5.29 -8.91 -2.81
CA ARG A 4 -4.08 -8.13 -2.54
C ARG A 4 -4.39 -6.64 -2.61
N ALA A 5 -3.61 -5.86 -1.87
CA ALA A 5 -3.73 -4.41 -1.87
C ALA A 5 -2.34 -3.79 -1.82
N LEU A 6 -2.13 -2.76 -2.65
CA LEU A 6 -0.93 -1.94 -2.65
C LEU A 6 -1.28 -0.56 -2.11
N ILE A 7 -0.61 -0.16 -1.03
CA ILE A 7 -0.63 1.21 -0.50
C ILE A 7 0.74 1.82 -0.79
N THR A 8 0.76 2.88 -1.59
CA THR A 8 1.94 3.74 -1.72
C THR A 8 1.68 5.10 -1.08
N TRP A 9 2.69 5.69 -0.47
CA TRP A 9 2.61 7.04 0.06
C TRP A 9 3.86 7.85 -0.28
N GLY A 10 3.69 9.17 -0.33
CA GLY A 10 4.77 10.12 -0.51
C GLY A 10 4.36 11.43 0.16
N GLY A 11 5.33 12.21 0.62
CA GLY A 11 5.05 13.38 1.44
C GLY A 11 6.16 14.40 1.44
N TRP A 12 5.94 15.44 2.24
CA TRP A 12 6.86 16.52 2.52
C TRP A 12 6.87 16.77 4.03
N GLU A 13 7.83 17.56 4.50
CA GLU A 13 7.95 17.90 5.91
C GLU A 13 6.65 18.53 6.45
N GLY A 14 6.13 17.97 7.54
CA GLY A 14 4.86 18.39 8.14
C GLY A 14 3.61 17.65 7.62
N HIS A 15 3.71 16.91 6.51
CA HIS A 15 2.67 15.97 6.08
C HIS A 15 2.92 14.58 6.69
N GLN A 16 1.86 13.89 7.12
CA GLN A 16 1.95 12.58 7.80
C GLN A 16 1.17 11.46 7.07
N PRO A 17 1.46 11.19 5.79
CA PRO A 17 0.73 10.18 5.02
C PRO A 17 1.09 8.74 5.42
N ASP A 18 2.28 8.54 6.00
CA ASP A 18 2.75 7.28 6.58
C ASP A 18 1.79 6.76 7.65
N LYS A 19 1.28 7.65 8.51
CA LYS A 19 0.31 7.30 9.55
C LYS A 19 -1.01 6.83 8.97
N VAL A 20 -1.50 7.50 7.93
CA VAL A 20 -2.74 7.13 7.26
C VAL A 20 -2.56 5.79 6.53
N ALA A 21 -1.43 5.60 5.84
CA ALA A 21 -1.09 4.32 5.21
C ALA A 21 -1.09 3.15 6.21
N ALA A 22 -0.53 3.36 7.41
CA ALA A 22 -0.52 2.34 8.47
C ALA A 22 -1.93 1.99 8.98
N LEU A 23 -2.82 2.99 9.15
CA LEU A 23 -4.20 2.76 9.56
C LEU A 23 -4.96 1.90 8.54
N PHE A 24 -4.90 2.26 7.25
CA PHE A 24 -5.59 1.50 6.21
C PHE A 24 -4.97 0.12 5.98
N ALA A 25 -3.66 -0.05 6.15
CA ALA A 25 -3.02 -1.35 6.09
C ALA A 25 -3.55 -2.31 7.16
N ALA A 26 -3.78 -1.80 8.38
CA ALA A 26 -4.40 -2.57 9.46
C ALA A 26 -5.85 -2.95 9.11
N ASP A 27 -6.68 -1.98 8.73
CA ASP A 27 -8.09 -2.20 8.37
C ASP A 27 -8.25 -3.23 7.24
N LEU A 28 -7.41 -3.14 6.21
CA LEU A 28 -7.41 -4.09 5.09
C LEU A 28 -6.91 -5.47 5.51
N GLY A 29 -5.90 -5.54 6.38
CA GLY A 29 -5.42 -6.79 6.95
C GLY A 29 -6.52 -7.51 7.75
N GLU A 30 -7.27 -6.78 8.57
CA GLU A 30 -8.44 -7.31 9.29
C GLU A 30 -9.56 -7.78 8.35
N ALA A 31 -9.72 -7.11 7.20
CA ALA A 31 -10.63 -7.53 6.13
C ALA A 31 -10.12 -8.74 5.30
N GLY A 32 -8.94 -9.29 5.62
CA GLY A 32 -8.38 -10.47 4.98
C GLY A 32 -7.61 -10.20 3.69
N PHE A 33 -7.10 -8.98 3.48
CA PHE A 33 -6.21 -8.66 2.38
C PHE A 33 -4.75 -8.96 2.73
N GLU A 34 -3.97 -9.32 1.73
CA GLU A 34 -2.50 -9.24 1.77
C GLU A 34 -2.08 -7.85 1.33
N VAL A 35 -1.56 -7.04 2.27
CA VAL A 35 -1.27 -5.63 2.04
C VAL A 35 0.23 -5.40 1.91
N GLN A 36 0.64 -4.78 0.79
CA GLN A 36 1.98 -4.23 0.60
C GLN A 36 1.94 -2.71 0.81
N VAL A 37 2.83 -2.20 1.66
CA VAL A 37 3.00 -0.76 1.89
C VAL A 37 4.39 -0.33 1.43
N THR A 38 4.49 0.78 0.68
CA THR A 38 5.77 1.34 0.21
C THR A 38 5.71 2.87 0.17
N ASP A 39 6.86 3.51 0.32
CA ASP A 39 7.06 4.95 0.22
C ASP A 39 7.70 5.38 -1.13
N SER A 40 7.74 4.45 -2.10
CA SER A 40 8.36 4.64 -3.40
C SER A 40 7.38 4.37 -4.54
N LEU A 41 7.57 5.09 -5.65
CA LEU A 41 6.85 4.87 -6.90
C LEU A 41 7.36 3.65 -7.70
N ALA A 42 8.46 3.02 -7.28
CA ALA A 42 9.02 1.84 -7.95
C ALA A 42 8.06 0.64 -8.00
N CYS A 43 7.03 0.62 -7.13
CA CYS A 43 5.96 -0.37 -7.20
C CYS A 43 5.16 -0.35 -8.51
N PHE A 44 5.22 0.75 -9.27
CA PHE A 44 4.55 0.88 -10.56
C PHE A 44 5.38 0.39 -11.75
N ASP A 45 6.65 0.04 -11.54
CA ASP A 45 7.55 -0.35 -12.62
C ASP A 45 7.31 -1.80 -13.10
N ASP A 46 6.55 -2.60 -12.35
CA ASP A 46 6.19 -3.98 -12.68
C ASP A 46 4.70 -4.11 -13.00
N ALA A 47 4.36 -4.07 -14.29
CA ALA A 47 2.99 -4.25 -14.76
C ALA A 47 2.39 -5.63 -14.42
N GLY A 48 3.22 -6.66 -14.30
CA GLY A 48 2.78 -8.01 -13.91
C GLY A 48 2.33 -8.04 -12.46
N ALA A 49 3.11 -7.43 -11.57
CA ALA A 49 2.75 -7.28 -10.17
C ALA A 49 1.47 -6.45 -9.99
N LEU A 50 1.28 -5.36 -10.76
CA LEU A 50 0.06 -4.55 -10.71
C LEU A 50 -1.18 -5.29 -11.21
N ALA A 51 -1.04 -6.10 -12.25
CA ALA A 51 -2.14 -6.91 -12.79
C ALA A 51 -2.58 -8.03 -11.84
N ASP A 52 -1.72 -8.41 -10.89
CA ASP A 52 -1.93 -9.47 -9.90
C ASP A 52 -2.38 -8.93 -8.52
N LEU A 53 -2.80 -7.66 -8.43
CA LEU A 53 -3.42 -7.09 -7.22
C LEU A 53 -4.88 -7.54 -7.03
#